data_AF-A0A2P4NY05-F1
#
_entry.id   AF-A0A2P4NY05-F1
#
_cell.length_a   1.000
_cell.length_b   1.000
_cell.length_c   1.000
_cell.angle_alpha   90.00
_cell.angle_beta   90.00
_cell.angle_gamma   90.00
#
_symmetry.space_group_name_H-M   'P 1'
#
loop_
_entity.id
_entity.type
_entity.pdbx_description
1 polymer ?
#
loop_
_entity_poly.entity_id
_entity_poly.type
_entity_poly.pdbx_seq_one_letter_code
_entity_poly.pdbx_strand_id
1 'polypeptide(L)' 'MWEFTSEIPPFNDKAHDLQLALSICKGKRPEIIENTPLCYIDLMTKCWDEDPLKRPSSKEVLKII' A
#
# COMPACT_ATOMS: atom_id res chain seq x y z
N MET A 1 2.39 2.28 -6.47
CA MET A 1 2.92 0.91 -6.54
C MET A 1 1.78 -0.10 -6.65
N TRP A 2 0.86 -0.17 -5.68
CA TRP A 2 -0.22 -1.18 -5.73
C TRP A 2 -1.14 -1.04 -6.95
N GLU A 3 -1.59 0.18 -7.25
CA GLU A 3 -2.39 0.48 -8.44
C GLU A 3 -1.66 0.13 -9.74
N PHE A 4 -0.33 0.32 -9.76
CA PHE A 4 0.50 0.00 -10.92
C PHE A 4 0.62 -1.52 -11.13
N THR A 5 0.74 -2.31 -10.05
CA THR A 5 0.87 -3.77 -10.14
C THR A 5 -0.48 -4.48 -10.31
N SER A 6 -1.57 -3.83 -9.91
CA SER A 6 -2.94 -4.39 -10.00
C SER A 6 -3.71 -3.89 -11.22
N GLU A 7 -3.26 -2.79 -11.84
CA GLU A 7 -3.99 -2.03 -12.87
C GLU A 7 -5.39 -1.56 -12.42
N ILE A 8 -5.61 -1.50 -11.10
CA ILE A 8 -6.91 -1.23 -10.48
C ILE A 8 -6.74 -0.14 -9.41
N PRO A 9 -7.67 0.83 -9.29
CA PRO A 9 -7.68 1.76 -8.18
C PRO A 9 -7.82 1.04 -6.82
N PRO A 10 -7.04 1.39 -5.79
CA PRO A 10 -7.16 0.78 -4.47
C PRO A 10 -8.57 0.95 -3.90
N PHE A 11 -9.17 -0.16 -3.43
CA PHE A 11 -10.53 -0.18 -2.88
C PHE A 11 -11.63 0.26 -3.87
N ASN A 12 -11.48 -0.05 -5.18
CA ASN A 12 -12.47 0.31 -6.20
C ASN A 12 -13.91 -0.18 -5.91
N ASP A 13 -14.02 -1.21 -5.07
CA ASP A 13 -15.26 -1.89 -4.70
C ASP A 13 -15.99 -1.20 -3.54
N LYS A 14 -15.45 -0.10 -2.99
CA LYS A 14 -15.96 0.57 -1.79
C LYS A 14 -16.18 2.04 -2.03
N ALA A 15 -17.12 2.62 -1.30
CA ALA A 15 -17.27 4.07 -1.27
C ALA A 15 -16.05 4.71 -0.58
N HIS A 16 -15.53 5.78 -1.17
CA HIS A 16 -14.42 6.56 -0.61
C HIS A 16 -14.93 7.54 0.45
N ASP A 17 -15.44 6.99 1.55
CA ASP A 17 -16.11 7.71 2.62
C ASP A 17 -15.37 7.60 3.97
N LEU A 18 -15.99 8.16 5.02
CA LEU A 18 -15.44 8.13 6.38
C LEU A 18 -15.26 6.68 6.90
N GLN A 19 -16.11 5.74 6.50
CA GLN A 19 -16.00 4.35 6.96
C GLN A 19 -14.77 3.67 6.37
N LEU A 20 -14.47 3.93 5.09
CA LEU A 20 -13.23 3.46 4.49
C LEU A 20 -12.01 4.08 5.15
N ALA A 21 -12.01 5.40 5.39
CA ALA A 21 -10.91 6.10 6.07
C ALA A 21 -10.64 5.51 7.46
N LEU A 22 -11.68 5.30 8.28
CA LEU A 22 -11.55 4.68 9.60
C LEU A 22 -11.02 3.25 9.53
N SER A 23 -11.42 2.49 8.51
CA SER A 23 -10.92 1.13 8.30
C SER A 23 -9.41 1.14 7.99
N ILE A 24 -8.94 2.08 7.18
CA ILE A 24 -7.51 2.24 6.85
C ILE A 24 -6.70 2.63 8.09
N CYS A 25 -7.22 3.53 8.93
CA CYS A 25 -6.62 3.87 10.22
C CYS A 25 -6.54 2.66 11.18
N LYS A 26 -7.44 1.69 11.04
CA LYS A 26 -7.43 0.41 11.80
C LYS A 26 -6.60 -0.70 11.15
N GLY A 27 -5.73 -0.36 10.19
CA GLY A 27 -4.80 -1.32 9.59
C GLY A 27 -5.28 -1.95 8.28
N LYS A 28 -6.47 -1.61 7.77
CA LYS A 28 -6.91 -2.12 6.46
C LYS A 28 -5.94 -1.67 5.35
N ARG A 29 -5.50 -2.61 4.52
CA ARG A 29 -4.66 -2.37 3.34
C ARG A 29 -5.27 -3.06 2.11
N PRO A 30 -4.91 -2.63 0.89
CA PRO A 30 -5.24 -3.35 -0.33
C PRO A 30 -4.71 -4.79 -0.31
N GLU A 31 -5.42 -5.71 -0.95
CA GLU A 31 -5.02 -7.11 -1.06
C GLU A 31 -3.81 -7.27 -1.97
N ILE A 32 -2.85 -8.13 -1.60
CA ILE A 32 -1.70 -8.39 -2.47
C ILE A 32 -2.16 -9.22 -3.66
N ILE A 33 -1.98 -8.69 -4.88
CA ILE A 33 -2.38 -9.36 -6.12
C ILE A 33 -1.40 -10.48 -6.44
N GLU A 34 -1.94 -11.62 -6.84
CA GLU A 34 -1.16 -12.77 -7.32
C GLU A 34 -0.24 -12.33 -8.48
N ASN A 35 1.00 -12.82 -8.49
CA ASN A 35 2.06 -12.44 -9.43
C ASN A 35 2.68 -11.04 -9.24
N THR A 36 2.32 -10.29 -8.20
CA THR A 36 3.09 -9.08 -7.85
C THR A 36 4.53 -9.51 -7.47
N PRO A 37 5.59 -8.94 -8.07
CA PRO A 37 6.95 -9.30 -7.71
C PRO A 37 7.24 -9.04 -6.23
N LEU A 38 7.93 -9.98 -5.56
CA LEU A 38 8.20 -9.92 -4.11
C LEU A 38 8.84 -8.60 -3.68
N CYS A 39 9.76 -8.04 -4.47
CA CYS A 39 10.38 -6.75 -4.17
C CYS A 39 9.37 -5.59 -4.06
N TYR A 40 8.31 -5.60 -4.89
CA TYR A 40 7.24 -4.62 -4.80
C TYR A 40 6.33 -4.89 -3.59
N ILE A 41 6.05 -6.15 -3.27
CA ILE A 41 5.28 -6.51 -2.07
C ILE A 41 6.02 -6.00 -0.82
N ASP A 42 7.31 -6.30 -0.69
CA ASP A 42 8.13 -5.89 0.44
C ASP A 42 8.23 -4.36 0.55
N LEU A 43 8.40 -3.66 -0.58
CA LEU A 43 8.48 -2.21 -0.60
C LEU A 43 7.15 -1.55 -0.25
N MET A 44 6.04 -2.01 -0.85
CA MET A 44 4.69 -1.51 -0.55
C MET A 44 4.33 -1.74 0.91
N THR A 45 4.64 -2.92 1.45
CA THR A 45 4.33 -3.26 2.84
C THR A 45 5.07 -2.39 3.84
N LYS A 46 6.33 -2.06 3.58
CA LYS A 46 7.09 -1.07 4.37
C LYS A 46 6.51 0.33 4.24
N CYS A 47 6.10 0.75 3.04
CA CYS A 47 5.55 2.10 2.80
C CYS A 47 4.25 2.38 3.56
N TRP A 48 3.43 1.36 3.83
CA TRP A 48 2.15 1.52 4.52
C TRP A 48 2.12 0.91 5.92
N ASP A 49 3.28 0.75 6.57
CA ASP A 49 3.39 0.28 7.95
C ASP A 49 2.52 1.13 8.89
N GLU A 50 1.91 0.51 9.88
CA GLU A 50 1.09 1.20 10.88
C GLU A 50 1.91 2.20 11.69
N ASP A 51 3.15 1.84 12.02
CA ASP A 51 4.12 2.72 12.66
C ASP A 51 4.78 3.64 11.62
N PRO A 52 4.54 4.96 11.66
CA PRO A 52 5.13 5.90 10.72
C PRO A 52 6.67 5.89 10.75
N LEU A 53 7.30 5.52 11.86
CA LEU A 53 8.75 5.48 12.01
C LEU A 53 9.40 4.31 11.26
N LYS A 54 8.61 3.27 10.91
CA LYS A 54 9.07 2.12 10.12
C LYS A 54 8.95 2.35 8.61
N ARG A 55 8.30 3.45 8.20
CA ARG A 55 8.12 3.76 6.78
C ARG A 55 9.41 4.32 6.19
N PRO A 56 9.82 3.87 4.98
CA PRO A 56 10.97 4.45 4.31
C PRO A 56 10.68 5.87 3.86
N SER A 57 11.69 6.72 3.91
CA SER A 57 11.68 8.03 3.25
C SER A 57 11.64 7.86 1.73
N SER A 58 11.16 8.88 1.02
CA SER A 58 11.18 8.87 -0.46
C SER A 58 12.59 8.70 -1.04
N LYS A 59 13.62 9.17 -0.33
CA LYS A 59 15.03 8.98 -0.71
C LYS A 59 15.48 7.53 -0.59
N GLU A 60 14.99 6.80 0.40
CA GLU A 60 15.26 5.36 0.56
C GLU A 60 14.50 4.55 -0.48
N VAL A 61 13.23 4.90 -0.75
CA VAL A 61 12.44 4.29 -1.83
C VAL A 61 13.15 4.44 -3.17
N LEU A 62 13.65 5.64 -3.51
CA LEU A 62 14.38 5.90 -4.75
C LEU A 62 15.68 5.09 -4.89
N LYS A 63 16.26 4.59 -3.80
CA LYS A 63 17.44 3.71 -3.87
C LYS A 63 17.08 2.25 -4.13
N ILE A 64 15.83 1.88 -3.93
CA ILE A 64 15.31 0.51 -4.07
C ILE A 64 14.72 0.29 -5.47
N ILE A 65 14.05 1.32 -6.03
CA ILE A 65 13.49 1.33 -7.39
C ILE A 65 14.50 1.87 -8.41
#